data_AF-A0A840CC37-F1
#
_entry.id   AF-A0A840CC37-F1
#
_cell.length_a   1.000
_cell.length_b   1.000
_cell.length_c   1.000
_cell.angle_alpha   90.00
_cell.angle_beta   90.00
_cell.angle_gamma   90.00
#
_symmetry.space_group_name_H-M   'P 1'
#
loop_
_entity.id
_entity.type
_entity.pdbx_description
1 polymer ?
#
loop_
_entity_poly.entity_id
_entity_poly.type
_entity_poly.pdbx_seq_one_letter_code
_entity_poly.pdbx_strand_id
1 'polypeptide(L)'
;MAYRHLSLPLSLALAGGAAACAPAAEDGAAQAPFAPAYHGVETRLLDGDLVNVVVRMEGARGQEDVTRYAKCAAAQYTLIRGYGFARHVRTNVAEEGGVWQADAVYTISPALPRGVQTIDAEVAVANCADEGIPTV
;
A
#
# COMPACT_ATOMS: atom_id res chain seq x y z
N MET A 1 31.67 27.63 -75.98
CA MET A 1 31.15 28.87 -75.37
C MET A 1 30.22 28.44 -74.24
N ALA A 2 30.74 28.30 -73.02
CA ALA A 2 30.60 29.28 -71.91
C ALA A 2 29.14 29.35 -71.41
N TYR A 3 28.75 29.08 -70.16
CA TYR A 3 29.20 29.69 -68.90
C TYR A 3 28.75 28.89 -67.65
N ARG A 4 29.54 29.02 -66.57
CA ARG A 4 29.25 28.64 -65.17
C ARG A 4 28.11 29.48 -64.56
N HIS A 5 27.19 28.86 -63.81
CA HIS A 5 26.38 29.48 -62.74
C HIS A 5 26.03 28.34 -61.74
N LEU A 6 26.63 28.17 -60.55
CA LEU A 6 26.66 28.98 -59.33
C LEU A 6 25.26 29.41 -58.85
N SER A 7 24.72 28.76 -57.80
CA SER A 7 23.71 29.30 -56.85
C SER A 7 23.41 28.28 -55.73
N LEU A 8 24.01 28.47 -54.55
CA LEU A 8 23.38 28.84 -53.26
C LEU A 8 22.59 27.73 -52.52
N PRO A 9 23.08 27.21 -51.37
CA PRO A 9 22.22 26.54 -50.40
C PRO A 9 21.44 27.58 -49.59
N LEU A 10 20.11 27.53 -49.67
CA LEU A 10 19.22 28.37 -48.87
C LEU A 10 19.10 27.76 -47.47
N SER A 11 19.86 28.33 -46.54
CA SER A 11 19.81 28.04 -45.11
C SER A 11 18.41 28.33 -44.55
N LEU A 12 17.78 27.34 -43.95
CA LEU A 12 16.50 27.45 -43.25
C LEU A 12 16.75 28.04 -41.85
N ALA A 13 16.38 29.31 -41.64
CA ALA A 13 16.52 30.00 -40.36
C ALA A 13 15.33 29.73 -39.43
N LEU A 14 15.62 29.33 -38.19
CA LEU A 14 14.70 29.17 -37.07
C LEU A 14 14.18 30.53 -36.55
N ALA A 15 12.88 30.60 -36.27
CA ALA A 15 12.23 31.52 -35.31
C ALA A 15 11.13 30.69 -34.62
N GLY A 16 10.94 30.63 -33.31
CA GLY A 16 11.16 31.63 -32.26
C GLY A 16 9.80 31.81 -31.55
N GLY A 17 9.56 31.09 -30.46
CA GLY A 17 8.29 31.13 -29.72
C GLY A 17 8.35 30.36 -28.41
N ALA A 18 9.10 30.87 -27.42
CA ALA A 18 9.05 30.35 -26.06
C ALA A 18 7.87 31.00 -25.32
N ALA A 19 6.74 30.30 -25.27
CA ALA A 19 5.68 30.60 -24.31
C ALA A 19 6.17 30.17 -22.92
N ALA A 20 6.43 31.16 -22.05
CA ALA A 20 6.78 30.94 -20.67
C ALA A 20 5.60 30.27 -19.94
N CYS A 21 5.73 28.98 -19.66
CA CYS A 21 4.85 28.27 -18.75
C CYS A 21 5.27 28.65 -17.32
N ALA A 22 4.46 29.46 -16.65
CA ALA A 22 4.62 29.69 -15.22
C ALA A 22 4.42 28.35 -14.49
N PRO A 23 5.29 27.93 -13.55
CA PRO A 23 4.96 26.82 -12.69
C PRO A 23 3.75 27.27 -11.85
N ALA A 24 2.64 26.55 -11.97
CA ALA A 24 1.59 26.62 -10.97
C ALA A 24 2.26 26.33 -9.63
N ALA A 25 2.10 27.25 -8.67
CA ALA A 25 2.45 26.97 -7.30
C ALA A 25 1.53 25.84 -6.84
N GLU A 26 2.04 24.60 -6.87
CA GLU A 26 1.43 23.50 -6.15
C GLU A 26 1.62 23.84 -4.67
N ASP A 27 0.52 24.21 -4.01
CA ASP A 27 0.44 24.31 -2.56
C ASP A 27 0.67 22.91 -1.97
N GLY A 28 1.93 22.50 -1.96
CA GLY A 28 2.42 21.30 -1.31
C GLY A 28 2.34 21.52 0.20
N ALA A 29 1.14 21.38 0.76
CA ALA A 29 0.99 21.17 2.19
C ALA A 29 1.87 19.98 2.55
N ALA A 30 2.99 20.25 3.23
CA ALA A 30 3.95 19.24 3.62
C ALA A 30 3.20 18.14 4.39
N GLN A 31 3.07 16.95 3.80
CA GLN A 31 2.46 15.81 4.46
C GLN A 31 3.27 15.55 5.73
N ALA A 32 2.60 15.49 6.89
CA ALA A 32 3.27 15.15 8.12
C ALA A 32 4.04 13.82 7.95
N PRO A 33 5.25 13.69 8.54
CA PRO A 33 6.03 12.47 8.42
C PRO A 33 5.23 11.27 8.91
N PHE A 34 5.31 10.16 8.17
CA PHE A 34 4.64 8.91 8.53
C PHE A 34 5.30 8.33 9.79
N ALA A 35 4.59 8.43 10.92
CA ALA A 35 5.03 7.96 12.23
C ALA A 35 3.87 7.19 12.90
N PRO A 36 3.61 5.94 12.47
CA PRO A 36 2.48 5.17 12.98
C PRO A 36 2.71 4.75 14.44
N ALA A 37 1.67 4.86 15.26
CA ALA A 37 1.63 4.25 16.58
C ALA A 37 0.66 3.07 16.56
N TYR A 38 1.17 1.86 16.81
CA TYR A 38 0.38 0.63 16.80
C TYR A 38 -0.11 0.31 18.21
N HIS A 39 -1.42 0.20 18.42
CA HIS A 39 -2.03 0.01 19.74
C HIS A 39 -2.35 -1.46 20.07
N GLY A 40 -1.65 -2.40 19.43
CA GLY A 40 -1.77 -3.83 19.67
C GLY A 40 -2.85 -4.52 18.82
N VAL A 41 -2.91 -5.84 19.01
CA VAL A 41 -3.76 -6.76 18.24
C VAL A 41 -4.69 -7.51 19.18
N GLU A 42 -5.99 -7.51 18.87
CA GLU A 42 -6.96 -8.42 19.47
C GLU A 42 -7.36 -9.49 18.45
N THR A 43 -7.25 -10.76 18.83
CA THR A 43 -7.64 -11.89 17.97
C THR A 43 -8.78 -12.66 18.60
N ARG A 44 -9.81 -12.94 17.80
CA ARG A 44 -11.02 -13.65 18.20
C ARG A 44 -11.25 -14.81 17.24
N LEU A 45 -11.16 -16.04 17.72
CA LEU A 45 -11.62 -17.19 16.95
C LEU A 45 -13.13 -17.14 16.86
N LEU A 46 -13.68 -17.19 15.64
CA LEU A 46 -15.12 -17.15 15.41
C LEU A 46 -15.69 -18.58 15.37
N ASP A 47 -15.46 -19.27 14.26
CA ASP A 47 -15.88 -20.66 14.06
C ASP A 47 -14.95 -21.36 13.07
N GLY A 48 -14.64 -22.63 13.32
CA GLY A 48 -13.74 -23.43 12.50
C GLY A 48 -12.40 -22.73 12.22
N ASP A 49 -12.22 -22.31 10.97
CA ASP A 49 -11.04 -21.62 10.47
C ASP A 49 -11.19 -20.09 10.36
N LEU A 50 -12.34 -19.52 10.76
CA LEU A 50 -12.58 -18.09 10.74
C LEU A 50 -12.01 -17.40 11.98
N VAL A 51 -11.19 -16.39 11.74
CA VAL A 51 -10.62 -15.51 12.77
C VAL A 51 -10.98 -14.07 12.47
N ASN A 52 -11.40 -13.34 13.51
CA ASN A 52 -11.48 -11.89 13.49
C ASN A 52 -10.24 -11.30 14.18
N VAL A 53 -9.57 -10.40 13.47
CA VAL A 53 -8.42 -9.64 13.93
C VAL A 53 -8.83 -8.19 14.00
N VAL A 54 -8.73 -7.61 15.20
CA VAL A 54 -9.02 -6.21 15.45
C VAL A 54 -7.72 -5.51 15.81
N VAL A 55 -7.41 -4.43 15.10
CA VAL A 55 -6.22 -3.63 15.35
C VAL A 55 -6.58 -2.16 15.45
N ARG A 56 -5.77 -1.41 16.19
CA ARG A 56 -5.88 0.06 16.28
C ARG A 56 -4.53 0.71 16.02
N MET A 57 -4.53 1.84 15.33
CA MET A 57 -3.33 2.66 15.13
C MET A 57 -3.64 4.14 14.99
N GLU A 58 -2.68 4.98 15.37
CA GLU A 58 -2.64 6.41 15.04
C GLU A 58 -1.59 6.67 13.95
N GLY A 59 -1.62 7.87 13.34
CA GLY A 59 -0.62 8.27 12.35
C GLY A 59 -0.75 7.55 11.00
N ALA A 60 -1.85 6.82 10.77
CA ALA A 60 -2.17 6.26 9.46
C ALA A 60 -2.46 7.38 8.44
N ARG A 61 -1.98 7.21 7.21
CA ARG A 61 -2.26 8.11 6.08
C ARG A 61 -3.64 7.86 5.48
N GLY A 62 -4.23 6.70 5.77
CA GLY A 62 -5.57 6.32 5.37
C GLY A 62 -5.87 4.87 5.77
N GLN A 63 -7.06 4.38 5.37
CA GLN A 63 -7.55 3.05 5.72
C GLN A 63 -6.61 1.90 5.33
N GLU A 64 -5.76 2.10 4.32
CA GLU A 64 -4.84 1.07 3.86
C GLU A 64 -3.78 0.73 4.91
N ASP A 65 -3.25 1.72 5.64
CA ASP A 65 -2.21 1.49 6.65
C ASP A 65 -2.73 0.59 7.79
N VAL A 66 -3.94 0.85 8.28
CA VAL A 66 -4.57 0.03 9.34
C VAL A 66 -5.01 -1.35 8.83
N THR A 67 -5.44 -1.43 7.56
CA THR A 67 -5.75 -2.72 6.92
C THR A 67 -4.50 -3.57 6.75
N ARG A 68 -3.35 -2.94 6.43
CA ARG A 68 -2.06 -3.63 6.32
C ARG A 68 -1.59 -4.13 7.67
N TYR A 69 -1.76 -3.34 8.72
CA TYR A 69 -1.51 -3.79 10.09
C TYR A 69 -2.36 -5.02 10.45
N ALA A 70 -3.67 -5.00 10.14
CA ALA A 70 -4.55 -6.14 10.37
C ALA A 70 -4.10 -7.41 9.61
N LYS A 71 -3.61 -7.24 8.36
CA LYS A 71 -3.05 -8.34 7.56
C LYS A 71 -1.79 -8.92 8.20
N CYS A 72 -0.88 -8.08 8.69
CA CYS A 72 0.35 -8.52 9.38
C CYS A 72 0.03 -9.33 10.63
N ALA A 73 -0.90 -8.84 11.43
CA ALA A 73 -1.41 -9.54 12.60
C ALA A 73 -2.07 -10.88 12.25
N ALA A 74 -2.91 -10.92 11.21
CA ALA A 74 -3.57 -12.14 10.77
C ALA A 74 -2.57 -13.19 10.25
N ALA A 75 -1.54 -12.79 9.52
CA ALA A 75 -0.49 -13.68 9.03
C ALA A 75 0.27 -14.34 10.20
N GLN A 76 0.67 -13.57 11.20
CA GLN A 76 1.37 -14.12 12.36
C GLN A 76 0.48 -15.03 13.21
N TYR A 77 -0.80 -14.65 13.40
CA TYR A 77 -1.77 -15.53 14.06
C TYR A 77 -1.90 -16.87 13.33
N THR A 78 -1.93 -16.84 11.99
CA THR A 78 -2.01 -18.04 11.15
C THR A 78 -0.84 -18.99 11.42
N LEU A 79 0.39 -18.46 11.47
CA LEU A 79 1.58 -19.24 11.79
C LEU A 79 1.56 -19.79 13.23
N ILE A 80 1.14 -18.98 14.21
CA ILE A 80 0.99 -19.41 15.62
C ILE A 80 0.04 -20.61 15.74
N ARG A 81 -0.99 -20.67 14.88
CA ARG A 81 -1.94 -21.78 14.83
C ARG A 81 -1.46 -22.99 14.03
N GLY A 82 -0.25 -22.95 13.47
CA GLY A 82 0.35 -24.05 12.70
C GLY A 82 -0.16 -24.15 11.26
N TYR A 83 -0.72 -23.07 10.71
CA TYR A 83 -1.19 -23.00 9.32
C TYR A 83 -0.23 -22.19 8.45
N GLY A 84 -0.28 -22.39 7.13
CA GLY A 84 0.59 -21.69 6.17
C GLY A 84 -0.11 -20.57 5.40
N PHE A 85 -1.44 -20.57 5.37
CA PHE A 85 -2.21 -19.66 4.52
C PHE A 85 -3.35 -18.98 5.26
N ALA A 86 -3.59 -17.72 4.94
CA ALA A 86 -4.82 -17.03 5.27
C ALA A 86 -5.54 -16.61 3.98
N ARG A 87 -6.85 -16.42 4.04
CA ARG A 87 -7.60 -15.75 2.98
C ARG A 87 -8.45 -14.66 3.60
N HIS A 88 -8.37 -13.47 3.04
CA HIS A 88 -9.17 -12.34 3.48
C HIS A 88 -10.65 -12.57 3.16
N VAL A 89 -11.51 -12.28 4.13
CA VAL A 89 -12.98 -12.36 3.99
C VAL A 89 -13.57 -10.95 3.91
N ARG A 90 -13.22 -10.08 4.86
CA ARG A 90 -13.66 -8.67 4.90
C ARG A 90 -12.80 -7.85 5.84
N THR A 91 -12.79 -6.53 5.65
CA THR A 91 -12.32 -5.56 6.64
C THR A 91 -13.29 -4.41 6.70
N ASN A 92 -13.73 -4.06 7.90
CA ASN A 92 -14.40 -2.79 8.16
C ASN A 92 -13.39 -1.85 8.81
N VAL A 93 -13.35 -0.59 8.38
CA VAL A 93 -12.44 0.42 8.92
C VAL A 93 -13.27 1.58 9.45
N ALA A 94 -12.88 2.09 10.61
CA ALA A 94 -13.41 3.31 11.21
C ALA A 94 -12.25 4.20 11.68
N GLU A 95 -12.49 5.51 11.70
CA GLU A 95 -11.57 6.50 12.25
C GLU A 95 -12.36 7.40 13.20
N GLU A 96 -11.85 7.53 14.44
CA GLU A 96 -12.43 8.38 15.47
C GLU A 96 -11.31 9.08 16.24
N GLY A 97 -11.24 10.41 16.16
CA GLY A 97 -10.31 11.21 16.96
C GLY A 97 -8.83 10.98 16.64
N GLY A 98 -8.51 10.63 15.39
CA GLY A 98 -7.16 10.30 14.93
C GLY A 98 -6.77 8.82 15.08
N VAL A 99 -7.61 8.02 15.75
CA VAL A 99 -7.41 6.59 15.93
C VAL A 99 -8.14 5.83 14.85
N TRP A 100 -7.39 5.07 14.07
CA TRP A 100 -7.89 4.16 13.06
C TRP A 100 -8.08 2.78 13.66
N GLN A 101 -9.24 2.16 13.43
CA GLN A 101 -9.52 0.77 13.77
C GLN A 101 -9.82 -0.03 12.51
N ALA A 102 -9.26 -1.24 12.42
CA ALA A 102 -9.68 -2.23 11.43
C ALA A 102 -10.21 -3.49 12.11
N ASP A 103 -11.44 -3.85 11.76
CA ASP A 103 -12.10 -5.11 12.11
C ASP A 103 -12.05 -6.05 10.90
N ALA A 104 -11.01 -6.87 10.83
CA ALA A 104 -10.74 -7.75 9.70
C ALA A 104 -11.09 -9.21 10.01
N VAL A 105 -11.61 -9.93 9.02
CA VAL A 105 -11.93 -11.36 9.13
C VAL A 105 -11.16 -12.13 8.06
N TYR A 106 -10.57 -13.24 8.48
CA TYR A 106 -9.81 -14.15 7.63
C TYR A 106 -10.23 -15.60 7.87
N THR A 107 -10.06 -16.45 6.85
CA THR A 107 -10.01 -17.92 7.04
C THR A 107 -8.56 -18.37 7.07
N ILE A 108 -8.17 -19.29 7.95
CA ILE A 108 -6.81 -19.86 8.04
C ILE A 108 -6.77 -21.31 7.53
N SER A 109 -5.72 -21.72 6.83
CA SER A 109 -5.70 -23.01 6.14
C SER A 109 -4.29 -23.63 6.09
N PRO A 110 -4.18 -24.97 6.20
CA PRO A 110 -2.90 -25.67 6.09
C PRO A 110 -2.41 -25.74 4.63
N ALA A 111 -3.31 -25.65 3.66
CA ALA A 111 -3.01 -25.68 2.23
C ALA A 111 -3.59 -24.46 1.52
N LEU A 112 -3.13 -24.18 0.31
CA LEU A 112 -3.54 -23.01 -0.47
C LEU A 112 -5.08 -22.97 -0.64
N PRO A 113 -5.79 -22.00 -0.03
CA PRO A 113 -7.24 -21.93 -0.13
C PRO A 113 -7.67 -21.50 -1.54
N ARG A 114 -8.84 -21.99 -1.97
CA ARG A 114 -9.49 -21.52 -3.21
C ARG A 114 -9.98 -20.07 -3.03
N GLY A 115 -10.02 -19.33 -4.13
CA GLY A 115 -10.55 -17.97 -4.19
C GLY A 115 -9.48 -16.91 -4.39
N VAL A 116 -9.85 -15.65 -4.18
CA VAL A 116 -8.96 -14.48 -4.32
C VAL A 116 -8.46 -14.02 -2.96
N GLN A 117 -7.44 -13.16 -2.95
CA GLN A 117 -6.87 -12.56 -1.74
C GLN A 117 -6.33 -13.58 -0.73
N THR A 118 -5.72 -14.64 -1.26
CA THR A 118 -4.92 -15.59 -0.49
C THR A 118 -3.61 -14.95 -0.07
N ILE A 119 -3.20 -15.26 1.16
CA ILE A 119 -2.03 -14.73 1.82
C ILE A 119 -1.20 -15.95 2.22
N ASP A 120 0.03 -16.01 1.71
CA ASP A 120 1.07 -16.85 2.30
C ASP A 120 1.52 -16.20 3.60
N ALA A 121 1.34 -16.90 4.72
CA ALA A 121 1.55 -16.33 6.04
C ALA A 121 3.03 -16.09 6.35
N GLU A 122 3.92 -16.94 5.87
CA GLU A 122 5.37 -16.81 6.08
C GLU A 122 5.90 -15.61 5.29
N VAL A 123 5.54 -15.52 4.01
CA VAL A 123 5.92 -14.37 3.16
C VAL A 123 5.34 -13.07 3.70
N ALA A 124 4.08 -13.08 4.15
CA ALA A 124 3.46 -11.88 4.70
C ALA A 124 4.13 -11.40 5.99
N VAL A 125 4.46 -12.31 6.93
CA VAL A 125 5.18 -11.94 8.16
C VAL A 125 6.56 -11.38 7.84
N ALA A 126 7.30 -11.97 6.89
CA ALA A 126 8.59 -11.47 6.45
C ALA A 126 8.48 -10.04 5.89
N ASN A 127 7.53 -9.80 4.98
CA ASN A 127 7.30 -8.46 4.41
C ASN A 127 6.89 -7.44 5.49
N CYS A 128 6.08 -7.85 6.47
CA CYS A 128 5.71 -6.97 7.58
C CYS A 128 6.91 -6.57 8.43
N ALA A 129 7.85 -7.49 8.67
CA ALA A 129 9.10 -7.19 9.36
C ALA A 129 9.97 -6.20 8.57
N ASP A 130 10.09 -6.39 7.26
CA ASP A 130 10.84 -5.48 6.36
C ASP A 130 10.21 -4.08 6.30
N GLU A 131 8.87 -3.99 6.38
CA GLU A 131 8.12 -2.73 6.42
C GLU A 131 8.07 -2.10 7.84
N GLY A 132 8.57 -2.78 8.88
CA GLY A 132 8.51 -2.31 10.26
C GLY A 132 7.11 -2.32 10.87
N ILE A 133 6.19 -3.14 10.33
CA ILE A 133 4.82 -3.29 10.83
C ILE A 133 4.79 -4.43 11.85
N PRO A 134 4.40 -4.17 13.12
CA PRO A 134 4.32 -5.22 14.12
C PRO A 134 3.26 -6.26 13.76
N THR A 135 3.47 -7.49 14.22
CA THR A 135 2.57 -8.62 13.96
C THR A 135 1.85 -9.11 15.22
N VAL A 136 2.25 -8.63 16.41
CA VAL A 136 1.64 -8.89 17.73
C VAL A 136 1.70 -7.64 18.60
#